data_AF-A0A9C6WX48-F1
#
_entry.id   AF-A0A9C6WX48-F1
#
_cell.length_a   1.000
_cell.length_b   1.000
_cell.length_c   1.000
_cell.angle_alpha   90.00
_cell.angle_beta   90.00
_cell.angle_gamma   90.00
#
_symmetry.space_group_name_H-M   'P 1'
#
loop_
_entity.id
_entity.type
_entity.pdbx_description
1 polymer ?
#
loop_
_entity_poly.entity_id
_entity_poly.type
_entity_poly.pdbx_seq_one_letter_code
_entity_poly.pdbx_strand_id
1 'polypeptide(L)'
;MTGKSEAEYTAVLQHIHQLVPLFNPTVVMTDFEVGLQNAWKTVFPNAQVVGCYWHFCRAVLKKARELGLVPFMNQHRRLKSLIRSACALALLPKNVMARGLNTLIQEATRRGYIQLLNGFFLYMINTWMTDPLFSTMSVYDQPHRTNNVSESCNRMLRSKTGAHRPGLWHFITALRRLEQTSARTLLAARRFGFQVARARKVSAVNNDIRIRNYTALLLAGEISINRFLHLASTRVMNVFDQFIV
;
A
#
# COMPACT_ATOMS: atom_id res chain seq x y z
N MET A 1 -15.50 14.08 -12.14
CA MET A 1 -15.41 12.81 -12.86
C MET A 1 -16.54 11.92 -12.39
N THR A 2 -17.48 11.65 -13.29
CA THR A 2 -18.61 10.75 -13.05
C THR A 2 -18.24 9.30 -13.38
N GLY A 3 -17.19 9.07 -14.18
CA GLY A 3 -16.58 7.77 -14.38
C GLY A 3 -15.25 7.59 -13.64
N LYS A 4 -14.87 6.31 -13.50
CA LYS A 4 -13.58 5.82 -13.02
C LYS A 4 -12.85 5.12 -14.16
N SER A 5 -12.88 5.71 -15.35
CA SER A 5 -12.27 5.13 -16.54
C SER A 5 -10.82 5.55 -16.67
N GLU A 6 -10.01 4.71 -17.30
CA GLU A 6 -8.63 5.00 -17.67
C GLU A 6 -8.52 6.29 -18.51
N ALA A 7 -9.45 6.49 -19.46
CA ALA A 7 -9.47 7.66 -20.33
C ALA A 7 -9.64 8.97 -19.54
N GLU A 8 -10.55 9.01 -18.56
CA GLU A 8 -10.75 10.20 -17.74
C GLU A 8 -9.53 10.48 -16.84
N TYR A 9 -8.92 9.46 -16.24
CA TYR A 9 -7.70 9.65 -15.46
C TYR A 9 -6.55 10.14 -16.33
N THR A 10 -6.40 9.57 -17.52
CA THR A 10 -5.36 9.97 -18.48
C THR A 10 -5.53 11.44 -18.86
N ALA A 11 -6.75 11.87 -19.19
CA ALA A 11 -7.04 13.26 -19.54
C ALA A 11 -6.67 14.23 -18.40
N VAL A 12 -7.02 13.88 -17.15
CA VAL A 12 -6.68 14.70 -15.98
C VAL A 12 -5.16 14.75 -15.76
N LEU A 13 -4.47 13.61 -15.82
CA LEU A 13 -3.02 13.55 -15.61
C LEU A 13 -2.25 14.29 -16.72
N GLN A 14 -2.68 14.19 -17.97
CA GLN A 14 -2.12 14.95 -19.09
C GLN A 14 -2.28 16.45 -18.87
N HIS A 15 -3.46 16.89 -18.44
CA HIS A 15 -3.70 18.30 -18.14
C HIS A 15 -2.82 18.80 -16.99
N ILE A 16 -2.64 18.00 -15.94
CA ILE A 16 -1.71 18.32 -14.84
C ILE A 16 -0.27 18.45 -15.36
N HIS A 17 0.17 17.54 -16.23
CA HIS A 17 1.51 17.58 -16.80
C HIS A 17 1.73 18.83 -17.67
N GLN A 18 0.73 19.25 -18.45
CA GLN A 18 0.77 20.51 -19.21
C GLN A 18 0.90 21.74 -18.31
N LEU A 19 0.16 21.77 -17.19
CA LEU A 19 0.19 22.88 -16.24
C LEU A 19 1.49 22.93 -15.43
N VAL A 20 2.10 21.77 -15.18
CA VAL A 20 3.31 21.64 -14.36
C VAL A 20 4.33 20.74 -15.08
N PRO A 21 4.97 21.22 -16.17
CA PRO A 21 5.83 20.38 -17.02
C PRO A 21 7.07 19.85 -16.29
N LEU A 22 7.49 20.53 -15.21
CA LEU A 22 8.60 20.09 -14.36
C LEU A 22 8.22 18.97 -13.38
N PHE A 23 6.93 18.62 -13.26
CA PHE A 23 6.51 17.50 -12.44
C PHE A 23 6.83 16.18 -13.14
N ASN A 24 7.90 15.53 -12.69
CA ASN A 24 8.40 14.27 -13.23
C ASN A 24 8.60 13.24 -12.09
N PRO A 25 7.55 12.55 -11.65
CA PRO A 25 7.65 11.59 -10.56
C PRO A 25 8.47 10.37 -10.98
N THR A 26 9.34 9.89 -10.08
CA THR A 26 10.08 8.63 -10.29
C THR A 26 9.32 7.41 -9.76
N VAL A 27 8.47 7.62 -8.76
CA VAL A 27 7.61 6.60 -8.15
C VAL A 27 6.22 7.17 -7.91
N VAL A 28 5.21 6.40 -8.26
CA VAL A 28 3.80 6.71 -8.00
C VAL A 28 3.18 5.62 -7.15
N MET A 29 2.79 5.98 -5.92
CA MET A 29 2.05 5.11 -5.01
C MET A 29 0.55 5.30 -5.22
N THR A 30 -0.16 4.24 -5.61
CA THR A 30 -1.59 4.27 -5.91
C THR A 30 -2.31 3.06 -5.32
N ASP A 31 -3.64 3.07 -5.28
CA ASP A 31 -4.39 1.83 -5.06
C ASP A 31 -4.26 0.88 -6.27
N PHE A 32 -4.99 -0.23 -6.22
CA PHE A 32 -4.97 -1.25 -7.28
C PHE A 32 -6.09 -1.06 -8.32
N GLU A 33 -6.58 0.18 -8.50
CA GLU A 33 -7.55 0.48 -9.56
C GLU A 33 -6.86 0.48 -10.93
N VAL A 34 -7.23 -0.47 -11.79
CA VAL A 34 -6.55 -0.73 -13.08
C VAL A 34 -6.48 0.51 -13.96
N GLY A 35 -7.61 1.21 -14.14
CA GLY A 35 -7.65 2.40 -15.00
C GLY A 35 -6.75 3.52 -14.52
N LEU A 36 -6.61 3.70 -13.20
CA LEU A 36 -5.71 4.70 -12.63
C LEU A 36 -4.24 4.29 -12.80
N GLN A 37 -3.90 3.03 -12.54
CA GLN A 37 -2.54 2.53 -12.73
C GLN A 37 -2.08 2.65 -14.19
N ASN A 38 -2.95 2.30 -15.13
CA ASN A 38 -2.66 2.41 -16.56
C ASN A 38 -2.47 3.88 -16.98
N ALA A 39 -3.36 4.78 -16.53
CA ALA A 39 -3.22 6.21 -16.82
C ALA A 39 -1.87 6.78 -16.34
N TRP A 40 -1.40 6.39 -15.15
CA TRP A 40 -0.06 6.77 -14.67
C TRP A 40 1.06 6.25 -15.55
N LYS A 41 1.00 4.98 -15.97
CA LYS A 41 2.00 4.39 -16.89
C LYS A 41 1.99 5.06 -18.26
N THR A 42 0.81 5.46 -18.75
CA THR A 42 0.65 6.14 -20.05
C THR A 42 1.22 7.56 -20.02
N VAL A 43 0.91 8.35 -18.99
CA VAL A 43 1.34 9.76 -18.93
C VAL A 43 2.78 9.90 -18.42
N PHE A 44 3.23 9.03 -17.52
CA PHE A 44 4.56 9.06 -16.93
C PHE A 44 5.24 7.69 -17.06
N PRO A 45 5.67 7.29 -18.28
CA PRO A 45 6.20 5.95 -18.54
C PRO A 45 7.49 5.62 -17.79
N ASN A 46 8.25 6.64 -17.39
CA ASN A 46 9.48 6.49 -16.61
C ASN A 46 9.22 6.34 -15.10
N ALA A 47 7.99 6.59 -14.65
CA ALA A 47 7.63 6.46 -13.24
C ALA A 47 7.32 5.00 -12.91
N GLN A 48 7.89 4.50 -11.81
CA GLN A 48 7.50 3.22 -11.26
C GLN A 48 6.13 3.33 -10.58
N VAL A 49 5.11 2.63 -11.09
CA VAL A 49 3.81 2.51 -10.43
C VAL A 49 3.86 1.40 -9.38
N VAL A 50 3.57 1.76 -8.13
CA VAL A 50 3.59 0.86 -6.97
C VAL A 50 2.22 0.85 -6.30
N GLY A 51 1.73 -0.34 -5.98
CA GLY A 51 0.48 -0.54 -5.27
C GLY A 51 0.60 -0.31 -3.77
N CYS A 52 -0.43 0.29 -3.19
CA CYS A 52 -0.49 0.59 -1.77
C CYS A 52 -0.52 -0.67 -0.91
N TYR A 53 0.50 -0.82 -0.06
CA TYR A 53 0.64 -1.96 0.87
C TYR A 53 -0.59 -2.14 1.76
N TRP A 54 -1.21 -1.04 2.20
CA TRP A 54 -2.39 -1.11 3.05
C TRP A 54 -3.59 -1.73 2.32
N HIS A 55 -3.80 -1.36 1.05
CA HIS A 55 -4.85 -1.94 0.23
C HIS A 55 -4.60 -3.43 -0.04
N PHE A 56 -3.35 -3.81 -0.31
CA PHE A 56 -2.95 -5.20 -0.45
C PHE A 56 -3.28 -6.01 0.81
N CYS A 57 -2.76 -5.60 1.98
CA CYS A 57 -3.01 -6.31 3.23
C CYS A 57 -4.51 -6.39 3.56
N ARG A 58 -5.27 -5.31 3.34
CA ARG A 58 -6.71 -5.31 3.54
C ARG A 58 -7.42 -6.30 2.63
N ALA A 59 -7.04 -6.40 1.37
CA ALA A 59 -7.62 -7.36 0.43
C ALA A 59 -7.30 -8.81 0.82
N VAL A 60 -6.06 -9.10 1.22
CA VAL A 60 -5.64 -10.43 1.71
C VAL A 60 -6.44 -10.85 2.95
N LEU A 61 -6.56 -9.97 3.94
CA LEU A 61 -7.31 -10.28 5.16
C LEU A 61 -8.82 -10.37 4.91
N LYS A 62 -9.37 -9.50 4.05
CA LYS A 62 -10.77 -9.59 3.62
C LYS A 62 -11.04 -10.95 2.98
N LYS A 63 -10.14 -11.45 2.11
CA LYS A 63 -10.29 -12.78 1.51
C LYS A 63 -10.25 -13.89 2.55
N ALA A 64 -9.32 -13.83 3.52
CA ALA A 64 -9.28 -14.80 4.60
C ALA A 64 -10.60 -14.87 5.38
N ARG A 65 -11.23 -13.72 5.62
CA ARG A 65 -12.56 -13.64 6.25
C ARG A 65 -13.67 -14.21 5.37
N GLU A 66 -13.69 -13.89 4.09
CA GLU A 66 -14.66 -14.44 3.12
C GLU A 66 -14.58 -15.97 3.02
N LEU A 67 -13.40 -16.53 3.21
CA LEU A 67 -13.17 -17.98 3.26
C LEU A 67 -13.44 -18.60 4.64
N GLY A 68 -13.97 -17.85 5.60
CA GLY A 68 -14.31 -18.35 6.93
C GLY A 68 -13.10 -18.71 7.81
N LEU A 69 -11.91 -18.16 7.54
CA LEU A 69 -10.68 -18.53 8.25
C LEU A 69 -10.53 -17.86 9.63
N VAL A 70 -11.32 -16.82 9.92
CA VAL A 70 -11.20 -16.01 11.14
C VAL A 70 -11.32 -16.83 12.45
N PRO A 71 -12.33 -17.71 12.63
CA PRO A 71 -12.40 -18.54 13.84
C PRO A 71 -11.14 -19.39 14.05
N PHE A 72 -10.63 -20.00 12.98
CA PHE A 72 -9.41 -20.81 13.01
C PHE A 72 -8.16 -19.96 13.30
N MET A 73 -8.09 -18.72 12.81
CA MET A 73 -7.01 -17.78 13.12
C MET A 73 -7.00 -17.42 14.61
N ASN A 74 -8.17 -17.27 15.24
CA ASN A 74 -8.29 -16.93 16.65
C ASN A 74 -7.88 -18.10 17.56
N GLN A 75 -8.13 -19.33 17.13
CA GLN A 75 -7.77 -20.54 17.87
C GLN A 75 -6.32 -21.00 17.61
N HIS A 76 -5.82 -20.85 16.38
CA HIS A 76 -4.52 -21.38 15.96
C HIS A 76 -3.54 -20.25 15.61
N ARG A 77 -2.67 -19.91 16.57
CA ARG A 77 -1.62 -18.88 16.41
C ARG A 77 -0.73 -19.10 15.17
N ARG A 78 -0.45 -20.36 14.82
CA ARG A 78 0.38 -20.70 13.64
C ARG A 78 -0.34 -20.42 12.33
N LEU A 79 -1.63 -20.75 12.23
CA LEU A 79 -2.45 -20.41 11.06
C LEU A 79 -2.58 -18.89 10.90
N LYS A 80 -2.85 -18.17 12.00
CA LYS A 80 -2.83 -16.70 12.02
C LYS A 80 -1.50 -16.14 11.53
N SER A 81 -0.38 -16.74 11.96
CA SER A 81 0.95 -16.35 11.50
C SER A 81 1.14 -16.57 9.99
N LEU A 82 0.62 -17.66 9.41
CA LEU A 82 0.73 -17.93 7.97
C LEU A 82 0.00 -16.86 7.14
N ILE A 83 -1.25 -16.54 7.51
CA ILE A 83 -2.05 -15.52 6.81
C ILE A 83 -1.41 -14.13 6.95
N ARG A 84 -0.92 -13.79 8.15
CA ARG A 84 -0.18 -12.53 8.35
C ARG A 84 1.14 -12.50 7.57
N SER A 85 1.81 -13.63 7.43
CA SER A 85 3.04 -13.75 6.64
C SER A 85 2.77 -13.58 5.15
N ALA A 86 1.59 -13.98 4.65
CA ALA A 86 1.17 -13.71 3.28
C ALA A 86 1.10 -12.19 2.99
N CYS A 87 0.70 -11.38 3.98
CA CYS A 87 0.72 -9.92 3.87
C CYS A 87 2.15 -9.36 3.83
N ALA A 88 3.15 -10.05 4.39
CA ALA A 88 4.54 -9.63 4.33
C ALA A 88 5.22 -9.94 2.98
N LEU A 89 4.56 -10.65 2.06
CA LEU A 89 5.11 -10.95 0.74
C LEU A 89 5.44 -9.67 -0.05
N ALA A 90 4.60 -8.64 0.05
CA ALA A 90 4.83 -7.35 -0.61
C ALA A 90 6.08 -6.60 -0.07
N LEU A 91 6.65 -7.02 1.07
CA LEU A 91 7.88 -6.44 1.62
C LEU A 91 9.15 -7.12 1.10
N LEU A 92 9.02 -8.26 0.41
CA LEU A 92 10.13 -8.94 -0.25
C LEU A 92 10.49 -8.24 -1.56
N PRO A 93 11.76 -8.33 -1.99
CA PRO A 93 12.13 -8.05 -3.37
C PRO A 93 11.25 -8.84 -4.35
N LYS A 94 10.86 -8.21 -5.46
CA LYS A 94 9.91 -8.79 -6.43
C LYS A 94 10.29 -10.21 -6.88
N ASN A 95 11.57 -10.43 -7.18
CA ASN A 95 12.14 -11.72 -7.61
C ASN A 95 12.17 -12.81 -6.50
N VAL A 96 11.82 -12.48 -5.26
CA VAL A 96 11.76 -13.41 -4.12
C VAL A 96 10.32 -13.73 -3.72
N MET A 97 9.34 -12.92 -4.12
CA MET A 97 7.94 -13.04 -3.66
C MET A 97 7.32 -14.42 -3.98
N ALA A 98 7.53 -14.95 -5.18
CA ALA A 98 7.01 -16.26 -5.57
C ALA A 98 7.59 -17.39 -4.70
N ARG A 99 8.91 -17.36 -4.44
CA ARG A 99 9.58 -18.28 -3.51
C ARG A 99 9.06 -18.10 -2.07
N GLY A 100 8.76 -16.87 -1.67
CA GLY A 100 8.14 -16.58 -0.38
C GLY A 100 6.76 -17.22 -0.22
N LEU A 101 5.91 -17.12 -1.24
CA LEU A 101 4.60 -17.78 -1.22
C LEU A 101 4.73 -19.30 -1.17
N ASN A 102 5.61 -19.88 -1.99
CA ASN A 102 5.87 -21.32 -1.97
C ASN A 102 6.33 -21.79 -0.58
N THR A 103 7.16 -21.00 0.11
CA THR A 103 7.61 -21.29 1.47
C THR A 103 6.43 -21.32 2.47
N LEU A 104 5.42 -20.46 2.30
CA LEU A 104 4.21 -20.49 3.12
C LEU A 104 3.32 -21.71 2.82
N ILE A 105 3.22 -22.10 1.55
CA ILE A 105 2.48 -23.29 1.12
C ILE A 105 3.12 -24.55 1.71
N GLN A 106 4.44 -24.70 1.58
CA GLN A 106 5.19 -25.81 2.16
C GLN A 106 5.02 -25.89 3.68
N GLU A 107 5.08 -24.75 4.37
CA GLU A 107 4.87 -24.69 5.81
C GLU A 107 3.43 -25.05 6.21
N ALA A 108 2.43 -24.65 5.42
CA ALA A 108 1.04 -25.04 5.63
C ALA A 108 0.85 -26.56 5.43
N THR A 109 1.44 -27.14 4.39
CA THR A 109 1.41 -28.59 4.13
C THR A 109 2.04 -29.38 5.27
N ARG A 110 3.25 -29.00 5.67
CA ARG A 110 3.97 -29.66 6.78
C ARG A 110 3.21 -29.62 8.10
N ARG A 111 2.36 -28.61 8.31
CA ARG A 111 1.53 -28.44 9.51
C ARG A 111 0.11 -28.98 9.39
N GLY A 112 -0.26 -29.56 8.25
CA GLY A 112 -1.61 -30.09 8.02
C GLY A 112 -2.69 -29.02 7.77
N TYR A 113 -2.31 -27.78 7.44
CA TYR A 113 -3.26 -26.69 7.15
C TYR A 113 -3.59 -26.54 5.65
N ILE A 114 -2.96 -27.31 4.76
CA ILE A 114 -3.07 -27.09 3.31
C ILE A 114 -4.51 -27.24 2.78
N GLN A 115 -5.27 -28.22 3.26
CA GLN A 115 -6.67 -28.40 2.84
C GLN A 115 -7.53 -27.19 3.22
N LEU A 116 -7.37 -26.68 4.45
CA LEU A 116 -8.08 -25.50 4.95
C LEU A 116 -7.65 -24.21 4.20
N LEU A 117 -6.37 -24.09 3.86
CA LEU A 117 -5.82 -22.88 3.23
C LEU A 117 -5.79 -22.94 1.69
N ASN A 118 -6.29 -24.01 1.07
CA ASN A 118 -6.20 -24.21 -0.37
C ASN A 118 -6.82 -23.04 -1.16
N GLY A 119 -8.07 -22.67 -0.84
CA GLY A 119 -8.75 -21.54 -1.49
C GLY A 119 -8.04 -20.20 -1.26
N PHE A 120 -7.39 -20.03 -0.10
CA PHE A 120 -6.63 -18.83 0.20
C PHE A 120 -5.35 -18.74 -0.64
N PHE A 121 -4.59 -19.84 -0.75
CA PHE A 121 -3.38 -19.86 -1.57
C PHE A 121 -3.68 -19.76 -3.07
N LEU A 122 -4.76 -20.40 -3.56
CA LEU A 122 -5.22 -20.22 -4.94
C LEU A 122 -5.56 -18.75 -5.23
N TYR A 123 -6.21 -18.05 -4.30
CA TYR A 123 -6.42 -16.61 -4.43
C TYR A 123 -5.11 -15.83 -4.50
N MET A 124 -4.16 -16.13 -3.59
CA MET A 124 -2.85 -15.46 -3.60
C MET A 124 -2.11 -15.66 -4.92
N ILE A 125 -2.14 -16.88 -5.48
CA ILE A 125 -1.52 -17.20 -6.76
C ILE A 125 -2.23 -16.45 -7.88
N ASN A 126 -3.53 -16.69 -8.07
CA ASN A 126 -4.27 -16.22 -9.24
C ASN A 126 -4.44 -14.70 -9.28
N THR A 127 -4.52 -14.05 -8.12
CA THR A 127 -4.72 -12.60 -8.03
C THR A 127 -3.40 -11.85 -7.89
N TRP A 128 -2.54 -12.25 -6.95
CA TRP A 128 -1.40 -11.43 -6.53
C TRP A 128 -0.06 -11.86 -7.14
N MET A 129 0.05 -13.11 -7.61
CA MET A 129 1.23 -13.61 -8.32
C MET A 129 1.05 -13.64 -9.84
N THR A 130 0.02 -12.95 -10.35
CA THR A 130 -0.25 -12.76 -11.76
C THR A 130 -0.23 -11.27 -12.09
N ASP A 131 0.27 -10.93 -13.28
CA ASP A 131 0.23 -9.55 -13.76
C ASP A 131 -1.21 -9.10 -14.10
N PRO A 132 -1.53 -7.81 -13.90
CA PRO A 132 -0.61 -6.71 -13.58
C PRO A 132 -0.28 -6.53 -12.10
N LEU A 133 -0.97 -7.21 -11.18
CA LEU A 133 -0.80 -6.97 -9.73
C LEU A 133 0.58 -7.40 -9.23
N PHE A 134 1.11 -8.52 -9.74
CA PHE A 134 2.46 -8.96 -9.40
C PHE A 134 3.53 -7.90 -9.70
N SER A 135 3.39 -7.18 -10.81
CA SER A 135 4.32 -6.09 -11.17
C SER A 135 4.33 -4.91 -10.21
N THR A 136 3.22 -4.63 -9.54
CA THR A 136 3.05 -3.42 -8.71
C THR A 136 2.96 -3.72 -7.20
N MET A 137 2.83 -4.98 -6.79
CA MET A 137 2.61 -5.35 -5.38
C MET A 137 3.83 -5.13 -4.48
N SER A 138 5.06 -5.28 -4.99
CA SER A 138 6.25 -5.15 -4.16
C SER A 138 6.48 -3.70 -3.76
N VAL A 139 6.47 -3.44 -2.46
CA VAL A 139 6.85 -2.17 -1.84
C VAL A 139 8.25 -2.22 -1.24
N TYR A 140 9.05 -3.19 -1.69
CA TYR A 140 10.46 -3.31 -1.33
C TYR A 140 11.22 -2.05 -1.75
N ASP A 141 12.08 -1.57 -0.86
CA ASP A 141 12.91 -0.37 -1.02
C ASP A 141 12.14 0.94 -1.29
N GLN A 142 10.83 0.96 -1.02
CA GLN A 142 10.03 2.16 -1.19
C GLN A 142 10.09 3.06 0.05
N PRO A 143 10.36 4.37 -0.10
CA PRO A 143 10.44 5.31 1.02
C PRO A 143 9.09 5.47 1.73
N HIS A 144 8.00 5.31 0.98
CA HIS A 144 6.64 5.28 1.44
C HIS A 144 5.95 4.05 0.89
N ARG A 145 5.13 3.39 1.71
CA ARG A 145 4.48 2.11 1.36
C ARG A 145 2.95 2.20 1.33
N THR A 146 2.40 3.34 1.74
CA THR A 146 0.96 3.59 1.77
C THR A 146 0.63 4.94 1.16
N ASN A 147 -0.62 5.11 0.74
CA ASN A 147 -1.19 6.34 0.19
C ASN A 147 -1.66 7.32 1.29
N ASN A 148 -1.13 7.27 2.52
CA ASN A 148 -1.62 8.07 3.65
C ASN A 148 -1.61 9.59 3.38
N VAL A 149 -0.68 10.06 2.54
CA VAL A 149 -0.57 11.48 2.18
C VAL A 149 -1.80 11.94 1.41
N SER A 150 -2.23 11.18 0.40
CA SER A 150 -3.45 11.51 -0.37
C SER A 150 -4.70 11.36 0.48
N GLU A 151 -4.77 10.36 1.36
CA GLU A 151 -5.89 10.20 2.30
C GLU A 151 -5.99 11.34 3.33
N SER A 152 -4.84 11.83 3.81
CA SER A 152 -4.77 12.99 4.71
C SER A 152 -5.20 14.26 3.98
N CYS A 153 -4.75 14.47 2.74
CA CYS A 153 -5.18 15.59 1.91
C CYS A 153 -6.70 15.54 1.67
N ASN A 154 -7.23 14.36 1.30
CA ASN A 154 -8.67 14.14 1.11
C ASN A 154 -9.47 14.43 2.39
N ARG A 155 -8.94 14.07 3.56
CA ARG A 155 -9.58 14.37 4.86
C ARG A 155 -9.59 15.87 5.15
N MET A 156 -8.49 16.56 4.89
CA MET A 156 -8.40 18.01 5.05
C MET A 156 -9.34 18.74 4.09
N LEU A 157 -9.42 18.29 2.83
CA LEU A 157 -10.36 18.81 1.85
C LEU A 157 -11.82 18.59 2.32
N ARG A 158 -12.16 17.38 2.78
CA ARG A 158 -13.49 17.09 3.35
C ARG A 158 -13.84 18.01 4.53
N SER A 159 -12.88 18.24 5.42
CA SER A 159 -13.06 19.17 6.55
C SER A 159 -13.30 20.60 6.08
N LYS A 160 -12.57 21.08 5.06
CA LYS A 160 -12.76 22.42 4.49
C LYS A 160 -14.05 22.57 3.68
N THR A 161 -14.53 21.49 3.06
CA THR A 161 -15.80 21.49 2.32
C THR A 161 -17.01 21.54 3.25
N GLY A 162 -16.93 21.00 4.47
CA GLY A 162 -17.99 21.07 5.49
C GLY A 162 -19.29 20.32 5.17
N ALA A 163 -19.44 19.73 3.98
CA ALA A 163 -20.66 19.06 3.54
C ALA A 163 -20.37 17.71 2.88
N HIS A 164 -21.25 16.73 3.11
CA HIS A 164 -21.24 15.45 2.41
C HIS A 164 -21.90 15.64 1.03
N ARG A 165 -21.08 15.74 -0.03
CA ARG A 165 -21.44 16.11 -1.42
C ARG A 165 -21.65 17.62 -1.64
N PRO A 166 -20.57 18.41 -1.56
CA PRO A 166 -20.65 19.84 -1.84
C PRO A 166 -21.06 20.09 -3.30
N GLY A 167 -21.88 21.11 -3.53
CA GLY A 167 -22.08 21.64 -4.89
C GLY A 167 -20.75 22.14 -5.49
N LEU A 168 -20.67 22.23 -6.82
CA LEU A 168 -19.42 22.55 -7.53
C LEU A 168 -18.73 23.82 -6.99
N TRP A 169 -19.48 24.90 -6.78
CA TRP A 169 -18.94 26.16 -6.27
C TRP A 169 -18.38 26.06 -4.84
N HIS A 170 -19.04 25.28 -3.98
CA HIS A 170 -18.56 25.00 -2.63
C HIS A 170 -17.26 24.19 -2.67
N PHE A 171 -17.19 23.21 -3.57
CA PHE A 171 -15.98 22.40 -3.77
C PHE A 171 -14.80 23.25 -4.27
N ILE A 172 -15.00 24.08 -5.30
CA ILE A 172 -13.97 24.99 -5.82
C ILE A 172 -13.50 25.96 -4.74
N THR A 173 -14.43 26.51 -3.95
CA THR A 173 -14.11 27.42 -2.84
C THR A 173 -13.26 26.71 -1.78
N ALA A 174 -13.57 25.45 -1.45
CA ALA A 174 -12.78 24.66 -0.52
C ALA A 174 -11.38 24.36 -1.05
N LEU A 175 -11.23 24.09 -2.36
CA LEU A 175 -9.92 23.93 -3.02
C LEU A 175 -9.08 25.20 -2.92
N ARG A 176 -9.64 26.37 -3.24
CA ARG A 176 -8.94 27.67 -3.09
C ARG A 176 -8.49 27.92 -1.65
N ARG A 177 -9.36 27.62 -0.68
CA ARG A 177 -9.00 27.73 0.76
C ARG A 177 -7.89 26.75 1.15
N LEU A 178 -7.90 25.55 0.58
CA LEU A 178 -6.86 24.54 0.81
C LEU A 178 -5.51 25.01 0.27
N GLU A 179 -5.49 25.47 -0.98
CA GLU A 179 -4.31 26.03 -1.65
C GLU A 179 -3.73 27.21 -0.86
N GLN A 180 -4.56 28.21 -0.50
CA GLN A 180 -4.13 29.37 0.26
C GLN A 180 -3.51 28.99 1.62
N THR A 181 -4.09 27.98 2.30
CA THR A 181 -3.53 27.48 3.56
C THR A 181 -2.16 26.84 3.33
N SER A 182 -2.05 25.97 2.32
CA SER A 182 -0.80 25.28 1.98
C SER A 182 0.30 26.26 1.56
N ALA A 183 -0.03 27.27 0.74
CA ALA A 183 0.90 28.30 0.30
C ALA A 183 1.44 29.13 1.47
N ARG A 184 0.56 29.55 2.39
CA ARG A 184 0.96 30.28 3.61
C ARG A 184 1.90 29.45 4.48
N THR A 185 1.58 28.18 4.70
CA THR A 185 2.44 27.28 5.49
C THR A 185 3.81 27.09 4.82
N LEU A 186 3.85 26.93 3.50
CA LEU A 186 5.09 26.79 2.73
C LEU A 186 5.97 28.06 2.83
N LEU A 187 5.38 29.24 2.66
CA LEU A 187 6.08 30.51 2.77
C LEU A 187 6.62 30.74 4.19
N ALA A 188 5.80 30.46 5.22
CA ALA A 188 6.23 30.57 6.61
C ALA A 188 7.40 29.62 6.91
N ALA A 189 7.33 28.37 6.45
CA ALA A 189 8.43 27.43 6.60
C ALA A 189 9.72 27.87 5.90
N ARG A 190 9.64 28.41 4.68
CA ARG A 190 10.80 28.96 3.96
C ARG A 190 11.41 30.16 4.71
N ARG A 191 10.57 31.01 5.29
CA ARG A 191 11.00 32.23 5.98
C ARG A 191 11.61 31.96 7.36
N PHE A 192 11.08 30.99 8.09
CA PHE A 192 11.46 30.74 9.49
C PHE A 192 12.19 29.39 9.70
N GLY A 193 12.45 28.64 8.64
CA GLY A 193 13.18 27.37 8.69
C GLY A 193 12.41 26.20 9.30
N PHE A 194 11.09 26.31 9.50
CA PHE A 194 10.29 25.21 10.06
C PHE A 194 10.03 24.10 9.05
N GLN A 195 9.94 22.84 9.51
CA GLN A 195 9.44 21.76 8.68
C GLN A 195 7.92 21.89 8.45
N VAL A 196 7.49 21.97 7.18
CA VAL A 196 6.07 21.97 6.77
C VAL A 196 5.43 20.61 7.01
N ALA A 197 6.21 19.54 6.86
CA ALA A 197 5.72 18.18 6.93
C ALA A 197 5.58 17.71 8.38
N ARG A 198 4.43 17.14 8.72
CA ARG A 198 4.24 16.47 10.01
C ARG A 198 5.27 15.34 10.13
N ALA A 199 6.07 15.39 11.19
CA ALA A 199 7.01 14.31 11.50
C ALA A 199 6.27 12.96 11.55
N ARG A 200 6.89 11.93 10.94
CA ARG A 200 6.35 10.57 10.98
C ARG A 200 6.35 10.08 12.42
N LYS A 201 5.36 9.27 12.79
CA LYS A 201 5.32 8.60 14.10
C LYS A 201 6.60 7.79 14.28
N VAL A 202 7.26 7.92 15.44
CA VAL A 202 8.49 7.19 15.79
C VAL A 202 8.33 5.67 15.59
N SER A 203 7.17 5.12 15.94
CA SER A 203 6.85 3.71 15.72
C SER A 203 6.88 3.29 14.25
N ALA A 204 6.45 4.16 13.33
CA ALA A 204 6.50 3.89 11.90
C ALA A 204 7.95 3.92 11.39
N VAL A 205 8.75 4.87 11.86
CA VAL A 205 10.20 4.96 11.51
C VAL A 205 10.94 3.72 12.01
N ASN A 206 10.72 3.31 13.26
CA ASN A 206 11.34 2.11 13.83
C ASN A 206 10.93 0.83 13.07
N ASN A 207 9.69 0.76 12.59
CA ASN A 207 9.25 -0.36 11.77
C ASN A 207 9.93 -0.39 10.40
N ASP A 208 10.15 0.77 9.76
CA ASP A 208 10.92 0.84 8.52
C ASP A 208 12.35 0.36 8.72
N ILE A 209 13.02 0.81 9.79
CA ILE A 209 14.39 0.41 10.13
C ILE A 209 14.47 -1.11 10.31
N ARG A 210 13.54 -1.70 11.07
CA ARG A 210 13.52 -3.15 11.30
C ARG A 210 13.34 -3.93 10.00
N ILE A 211 12.43 -3.50 9.13
CA ILE A 211 12.18 -4.18 7.86
C ILE A 211 13.42 -4.11 6.97
N ARG A 212 14.10 -2.94 6.89
CA ARG A 212 15.38 -2.81 6.18
C ARG A 212 16.43 -3.77 6.74
N ASN A 213 16.56 -3.86 8.07
CA ASN A 213 17.50 -4.79 8.69
C ASN A 213 17.15 -6.25 8.34
N TYR A 214 15.88 -6.64 8.41
CA TYR A 214 15.47 -8.00 8.01
C TYR A 214 15.75 -8.26 6.53
N THR A 215 15.57 -7.26 5.66
CA THR A 215 15.89 -7.42 4.25
C THR A 215 17.39 -7.56 4.03
N ALA A 216 18.23 -6.78 4.72
CA ALA A 216 19.68 -6.92 4.64
C ALA A 216 20.14 -8.34 5.06
N LEU A 217 19.63 -8.84 6.18
CA LEU A 217 19.91 -10.21 6.65
C LEU A 217 19.43 -11.28 5.65
N LEU A 218 18.28 -11.06 5.01
CA LEU A 218 17.75 -11.98 4.00
C LEU A 218 18.65 -11.99 2.75
N LEU A 219 19.08 -10.83 2.28
CA LEU A 219 19.94 -10.70 1.10
C LEU A 219 21.36 -11.23 1.35
N ALA A 220 21.85 -11.13 2.58
CA ALA A 220 23.11 -11.75 3.01
C ALA A 220 23.01 -13.28 3.22
N GLY A 221 21.79 -13.86 3.16
CA GLY A 221 21.58 -15.29 3.40
C GLY A 221 21.60 -15.70 4.87
N GLU A 222 21.68 -14.74 5.80
CA GLU A 222 21.73 -15.00 7.25
C GLU A 222 20.39 -15.43 7.84
N ILE A 223 19.28 -15.06 7.19
CA ILE A 223 17.94 -15.53 7.55
C ILE A 223 17.22 -16.12 6.35
N SER A 224 16.43 -17.16 6.59
CA SER A 224 15.56 -17.74 5.56
C SER A 224 14.40 -16.82 5.18
N ILE A 225 13.82 -17.04 4.00
CA ILE A 225 12.62 -16.32 3.55
C ILE A 225 11.46 -16.50 4.55
N ASN A 226 11.28 -17.71 5.09
CA ASN A 226 10.26 -17.99 6.11
C ASN A 226 10.46 -17.10 7.35
N ARG A 227 11.72 -17.00 7.83
CA ARG A 227 12.08 -16.20 8.99
C ARG A 227 11.82 -14.71 8.74
N PHE A 228 12.18 -14.20 7.56
CA PHE A 228 11.86 -12.82 7.15
C PHE A 228 10.36 -12.56 7.23
N LEU A 229 9.53 -13.41 6.59
CA LEU A 229 8.08 -13.23 6.52
C LEU A 229 7.42 -13.24 7.91
N HIS A 230 7.88 -14.13 8.79
CA HIS A 230 7.42 -14.16 10.18
C HIS A 230 7.81 -12.88 10.94
N LEU A 231 9.08 -12.47 10.89
CA LEU A 231 9.55 -11.27 11.59
C LEU A 231 8.85 -10.00 11.08
N ALA A 232 8.77 -9.83 9.76
CA ALA A 232 8.14 -8.67 9.15
C ALA A 232 6.65 -8.60 9.50
N SER A 233 5.91 -9.71 9.37
CA SER A 233 4.47 -9.75 9.65
C SER A 233 4.12 -9.41 11.10
N THR A 234 4.91 -9.86 12.08
CA THR A 234 4.66 -9.52 13.50
C THR A 234 4.73 -8.02 13.80
N ARG A 235 5.46 -7.25 12.98
CA ARG A 235 5.66 -5.80 13.20
C ARG A 235 4.66 -4.94 12.45
N VAL A 236 4.33 -5.32 11.22
CA VAL A 236 3.48 -4.50 10.35
C VAL A 236 2.00 -4.83 10.47
N MET A 237 1.66 -6.04 10.93
CA MET A 237 0.27 -6.51 10.82
C MET A 237 -0.62 -6.14 12.02
N ASN A 238 -0.08 -5.60 13.12
CA ASN A 238 -0.89 -5.23 14.29
C ASN A 238 -1.93 -4.14 13.97
N VAL A 239 -1.59 -3.19 13.08
CA VAL A 239 -2.53 -2.14 12.64
C VAL A 239 -3.67 -2.66 11.78
N PHE A 240 -3.58 -3.92 11.33
CA PHE A 240 -4.58 -4.59 10.51
C PHE A 240 -5.41 -5.60 11.30
N ASP A 241 -5.16 -5.79 12.60
CA ASP A 241 -5.93 -6.73 13.44
C ASP A 241 -7.42 -6.38 13.48
N GLN A 242 -7.78 -5.11 13.32
CA GLN A 242 -9.18 -4.66 13.19
C GLN A 242 -9.91 -5.26 11.97
N PHE A 243 -9.19 -5.79 10.97
CA PHE A 243 -9.79 -6.45 9.81
C PHE A 243 -9.93 -7.97 9.99
N ILE A 244 -9.46 -8.50 11.12
CA ILE A 244 -9.53 -9.92 11.50
C ILE A 244 -10.71 -10.15 12.48
N VAL A 245 -11.36 -9.09 12.96
CA VAL A 245 -12.57 -9.14 13.79
C VAL A 245 -13.81 -9.39 12.94
#